data_AF-R4LL66-F1
#
_entry.id   AF-R4LL66-F1
#
_cell.length_a   1.000
_cell.length_b   1.000
_cell.length_c   1.000
_cell.angle_alpha   90.00
_cell.angle_beta   90.00
_cell.angle_gamma   90.00
#
_symmetry.space_group_name_H-M   'P 1'
#
loop_
_entity.id
_entity.type
_entity.pdbx_description
1 polymer ?
#
loop_
_entity_poly.entity_id
_entity_poly.type
_entity_poly.pdbx_seq_one_letter_code
_entity_poly.pdbx_strand_id
1 'polypeptide(L)'
;MAELRLLGPVEIWADGGPVRVGEPRRLAVLAALGVDTGRVVPTATLIDRVWGDAPPGQATRTLGTYITRIRRVLEESFRDSAVTVVNQPGGYRLTAEHEQVDLFRFRELVAQARMPSCTAAQRVDLLRRAVSLHRGDPLTGVDGAWAARTREQLAGELLTVMAEWAEAELAVGNATAVLPELTALADANPLVEPLVVALVRALAAAGRPTEALERCRLHGQRLAEEYGTDPSPQMTQLYAEILRADHQPVAAPSAPAAPPVEIAEAPAARPVEVAEAPAARPVEVAEAPAMPPVEVAEAPARMRKWRRSSYAAAVVLLLVFGAIVYFRSADPPANGQFSVTEEFSGNQLPPGQWFAHETQGENGSAWSPSNVRVNDGELQIIGTGRSPTGRGNMAGSVCWCNEGGIVRAYGVWKVRAKFDVGAGYAPVVGLYPDAEPGTPGWGFLTMARLDGGDRRTVYPVIGGGDRTVNGTPVTGDFTAWNTFAIEWRPDFVTVSLNDTVILDTRKAAGHIAIPTVPMFLYAQIIAGPDGPVPAPNRDTPDQVTMHVDWVRYSS
;
A
#
# COMPACT_ATOMS: atom_id res chain seq x y z
N MET A 1 -19.08 2.38 -33.26
CA MET A 1 -19.08 0.91 -33.39
C MET A 1 -19.38 0.33 -32.03
N ALA A 2 -20.10 -0.79 -31.96
CA ALA A 2 -20.30 -1.50 -30.70
C ALA A 2 -19.09 -2.39 -30.36
N GLU A 3 -18.80 -2.57 -29.07
CA GLU A 3 -17.60 -3.27 -28.57
C GLU A 3 -17.93 -3.98 -27.25
N LEU A 4 -17.54 -5.25 -27.11
CA LEU A 4 -17.53 -5.97 -25.85
C LEU A 4 -16.19 -5.71 -25.16
N ARG A 5 -16.25 -5.27 -23.90
CA ARG A 5 -15.09 -4.84 -23.12
C ARG A 5 -14.83 -5.76 -21.94
N LEU A 6 -13.56 -6.15 -21.80
CA LEU A 6 -13.05 -7.11 -20.81
C LEU A 6 -11.74 -6.63 -20.16
N LEU A 7 -11.00 -5.71 -20.80
CA LEU A 7 -9.75 -5.11 -20.30
C LEU A 7 -10.03 -3.92 -19.36
N GLY A 8 -10.87 -4.16 -18.36
CA GLY A 8 -11.40 -3.18 -17.41
C GLY A 8 -12.75 -3.67 -16.86
N PRO A 9 -13.68 -2.75 -16.53
CA PRO A 9 -15.07 -3.09 -16.29
C PRO A 9 -15.66 -3.91 -17.43
N VAL A 10 -16.37 -5.00 -17.10
CA VAL A 10 -17.07 -5.79 -18.11
C VAL A 10 -18.31 -5.02 -18.55
N GLU A 11 -18.34 -4.63 -19.83
CA GLU A 11 -19.43 -3.86 -20.40
C GLU A 11 -19.61 -4.15 -21.89
N ILE A 12 -20.80 -3.86 -22.41
CA ILE A 12 -21.01 -3.68 -23.85
C ILE A 12 -21.08 -2.18 -24.07
N TRP A 13 -20.25 -1.64 -24.95
CA TRP A 13 -20.31 -0.24 -25.35
C TRP A 13 -21.02 -0.13 -26.70
N ALA A 14 -22.09 0.64 -26.80
CA ALA A 14 -22.83 0.89 -28.04
C ALA A 14 -23.51 2.26 -28.01
N ASP A 15 -23.84 2.82 -29.18
CA ASP A 15 -24.51 4.13 -29.33
C ASP A 15 -23.91 5.28 -28.51
N GLY A 16 -22.60 5.22 -28.23
CA GLY A 16 -21.84 6.24 -27.49
C GLY A 16 -21.76 6.02 -25.96
N GLY A 17 -22.29 4.93 -25.40
CA GLY A 17 -22.26 4.68 -23.96
C GLY A 17 -22.31 3.20 -23.55
N PRO A 18 -22.30 2.90 -22.24
CA PRO A 18 -22.34 1.54 -21.73
C PRO A 18 -23.79 1.00 -21.68
N VAL A 19 -23.99 -0.19 -22.22
CA VAL A 19 -25.28 -0.90 -22.25
C VAL A 19 -25.39 -1.85 -21.05
N ARG A 20 -26.48 -1.74 -20.30
CA ARG A 20 -26.67 -2.48 -19.03
C ARG A 20 -26.95 -3.96 -19.25
N VAL A 21 -25.88 -4.78 -19.21
CA VAL A 21 -25.96 -6.25 -19.12
C VAL A 21 -26.58 -6.73 -17.79
N GLY A 22 -26.75 -5.87 -16.79
CA GLY A 22 -27.59 -6.10 -15.59
C GLY A 22 -26.95 -6.98 -14.50
N GLU A 23 -27.67 -7.99 -14.00
CA GLU A 23 -27.25 -8.78 -12.82
C GLU A 23 -25.81 -9.33 -12.93
N PRO A 24 -24.99 -9.28 -11.85
CA PRO A 24 -23.58 -9.70 -11.89
C PRO A 24 -23.35 -11.11 -12.44
N ARG A 25 -24.23 -12.08 -12.13
CA ARG A 25 -24.13 -13.44 -12.66
C ARG A 25 -24.38 -13.54 -14.17
N ARG A 26 -25.20 -12.65 -14.75
CA ARG A 26 -25.38 -12.54 -16.20
C ARG A 26 -24.17 -11.88 -16.85
N LEU A 27 -23.54 -10.92 -16.16
CA LEU A 27 -22.28 -10.32 -16.57
C LEU A 27 -21.13 -11.34 -16.56
N ALA A 28 -21.06 -12.20 -15.55
CA ALA A 28 -20.11 -13.30 -15.44
C ALA A 28 -20.22 -14.31 -16.60
N VAL A 29 -21.46 -14.67 -17.01
CA VAL A 29 -21.68 -15.51 -18.20
C VAL A 29 -21.17 -14.83 -19.48
N LEU A 30 -21.42 -13.53 -19.64
CA LEU A 30 -20.92 -12.78 -20.79
C LEU A 30 -19.39 -12.70 -20.80
N ALA A 31 -18.75 -12.40 -19.67
CA ALA A 31 -17.30 -12.41 -19.53
C ALA A 31 -16.69 -13.79 -19.83
N ALA A 32 -17.27 -14.87 -19.31
CA ALA A 32 -16.79 -16.23 -19.54
C ALA A 32 -16.89 -16.66 -21.02
N LEU A 33 -17.85 -16.13 -21.77
CA LEU A 33 -17.97 -16.31 -23.21
C LEU A 33 -17.06 -15.36 -24.02
N GLY A 34 -16.87 -14.13 -23.52
CA GLY A 34 -16.01 -13.11 -24.14
C GLY A 34 -14.53 -13.47 -24.09
N VAL A 35 -14.04 -14.00 -22.97
CA VAL A 35 -12.66 -14.49 -22.82
C VAL A 35 -12.35 -15.64 -23.79
N ASP A 36 -13.35 -16.47 -24.09
CA ASP A 36 -13.28 -17.60 -25.03
C ASP A 36 -14.01 -17.31 -26.35
N THR A 37 -14.00 -16.05 -26.82
CA THR A 37 -14.64 -15.67 -28.10
C THR A 37 -14.16 -16.56 -29.25
N GLY A 38 -15.10 -17.02 -30.08
CA GLY A 38 -14.81 -17.95 -31.17
C GLY A 38 -14.66 -19.42 -30.77
N ARG A 39 -14.68 -19.75 -29.47
CA ARG A 39 -14.58 -21.14 -28.95
C ARG A 39 -15.88 -21.60 -28.31
N VAL A 40 -16.08 -22.92 -28.22
CA VAL A 40 -17.21 -23.51 -27.49
C VAL A 40 -16.83 -23.68 -26.03
N VAL A 41 -17.52 -22.99 -25.13
CA VAL A 41 -17.39 -23.18 -23.69
C VAL A 41 -18.44 -24.21 -23.23
N PRO A 42 -18.04 -25.35 -22.63
CA PRO A 42 -18.98 -26.36 -22.17
C PRO A 42 -19.97 -25.82 -21.13
N THR A 43 -21.19 -26.36 -21.12
CA THR A 43 -22.25 -25.96 -20.18
C THR A 43 -21.81 -26.11 -18.72
N ALA A 44 -21.12 -27.21 -18.38
CA ALA A 44 -20.59 -27.44 -17.03
C ALA A 44 -19.51 -26.42 -16.66
N THR A 45 -18.63 -26.05 -17.60
CA THR A 45 -17.59 -25.03 -17.41
C THR A 45 -18.20 -23.64 -17.19
N LEU A 46 -19.24 -23.26 -17.95
CA LEU A 46 -19.94 -22.00 -17.68
C LEU A 46 -20.63 -21.99 -16.31
N ILE A 47 -21.10 -23.15 -15.84
CA ILE A 47 -21.68 -23.25 -14.49
C ILE A 47 -20.59 -23.08 -13.43
N ASP A 48 -19.49 -23.82 -13.52
CA ASP A 48 -18.34 -23.73 -12.62
C ASP A 48 -17.77 -22.31 -12.55
N ARG A 49 -17.53 -21.66 -13.71
CA ARG A 49 -16.99 -20.30 -13.76
C ARG A 49 -17.86 -19.22 -13.10
N VAL A 50 -19.18 -19.41 -13.07
CA VAL A 50 -20.16 -18.41 -12.60
C VAL A 50 -20.66 -18.67 -11.17
N TRP A 51 -20.62 -19.93 -10.72
CA TRP A 51 -21.16 -20.33 -9.41
C TRP A 51 -20.18 -21.10 -8.51
N GLY A 52 -19.05 -21.57 -9.05
CA GLY A 52 -18.10 -22.43 -8.33
C GLY A 52 -18.79 -23.62 -7.67
N ASP A 53 -18.42 -23.88 -6.41
CA ASP A 53 -18.97 -24.96 -5.59
C ASP A 53 -20.44 -24.77 -5.16
N ALA A 54 -21.06 -23.63 -5.47
CA ALA A 54 -22.43 -23.28 -5.05
C ALA A 54 -23.42 -23.03 -6.21
N PRO A 55 -23.57 -23.96 -7.18
CA PRO A 55 -24.54 -23.82 -8.27
C PRO A 55 -25.98 -23.93 -7.74
N PRO A 56 -26.94 -23.13 -8.26
CA PRO A 56 -28.35 -23.28 -7.91
C PRO A 56 -28.89 -24.61 -8.45
N GLY A 57 -29.89 -25.19 -7.78
CA GLY A 57 -30.45 -26.51 -8.15
C GLY A 57 -31.05 -26.63 -9.56
N GLN A 58 -31.20 -25.53 -10.30
CA GLN A 58 -31.55 -25.52 -11.74
C GLN A 58 -30.52 -24.73 -12.58
N ALA A 59 -29.22 -24.81 -12.26
CA ALA A 59 -28.14 -24.04 -12.90
C ALA A 59 -28.19 -24.03 -14.43
N THR A 60 -28.40 -25.18 -15.09
CA THR A 60 -28.51 -25.25 -16.56
C THR A 60 -29.67 -24.42 -17.12
N ARG A 61 -30.82 -24.40 -16.41
CA ARG A 61 -32.00 -23.60 -16.79
C ARG A 61 -31.77 -22.11 -16.53
N THR A 62 -31.12 -21.78 -15.42
CA THR A 62 -30.72 -20.40 -15.08
C THR A 62 -29.73 -19.87 -16.12
N LEU A 63 -28.71 -20.64 -16.48
CA LEU A 63 -27.75 -20.32 -17.54
C LEU A 63 -28.47 -20.09 -18.87
N GLY A 64 -29.34 -21.00 -19.31
CA GLY A 64 -30.13 -20.81 -20.53
C GLY A 64 -30.95 -19.51 -20.52
N THR A 65 -31.52 -19.13 -19.37
CA THR A 65 -32.24 -17.85 -19.19
C THR A 65 -31.30 -16.65 -19.34
N TYR A 66 -30.08 -16.72 -18.78
CA TYR A 66 -29.06 -15.70 -18.97
C TYR A 66 -28.58 -15.60 -20.42
N ILE A 67 -28.34 -16.72 -21.10
CA ILE A 67 -27.95 -16.76 -22.52
C ILE A 67 -29.01 -16.10 -23.41
N THR A 68 -30.30 -16.43 -23.24
CA THR A 68 -31.39 -15.79 -24.00
C THR A 68 -31.44 -14.28 -23.79
N ARG A 69 -31.22 -13.82 -22.56
CA ARG A 69 -31.17 -12.39 -22.26
C ARG A 69 -29.90 -11.70 -22.80
N ILE A 70 -28.76 -12.40 -22.81
CA ILE A 70 -27.50 -11.90 -23.39
C ILE A 70 -27.63 -11.74 -24.90
N ARG A 71 -28.16 -12.75 -25.61
CA ARG A 71 -28.44 -12.68 -27.05
C ARG A 71 -29.22 -11.43 -27.42
N ARG A 72 -30.33 -11.18 -26.73
CA ARG A 72 -31.15 -9.99 -26.96
C ARG A 72 -30.37 -8.69 -26.79
N VAL A 73 -29.56 -8.55 -25.74
CA VAL A 73 -28.73 -7.35 -25.54
C VAL A 73 -27.66 -7.21 -26.64
N LEU A 74 -27.06 -8.32 -27.09
CA LEU A 74 -26.12 -8.30 -28.22
C LEU A 74 -26.82 -7.89 -29.52
N GLU A 75 -27.97 -8.48 -29.85
CA GLU A 75 -28.78 -8.15 -31.03
C GLU A 75 -29.24 -6.67 -31.03
N GLU A 76 -29.61 -6.13 -29.86
CA GLU A 76 -29.99 -4.72 -29.69
C GLU A 76 -28.79 -3.76 -29.80
N SER A 77 -27.58 -4.19 -29.41
CA SER A 77 -26.36 -3.35 -29.36
C SER A 77 -25.51 -3.40 -30.63
N PHE A 78 -25.43 -4.57 -31.28
CA PHE A 78 -24.58 -4.87 -32.43
C PHE A 78 -25.42 -5.01 -33.71
N ARG A 79 -26.36 -4.09 -33.93
CA ARG A 79 -27.43 -4.19 -34.95
C ARG A 79 -26.95 -4.51 -36.38
N ASP A 80 -25.75 -4.04 -36.75
CA ASP A 80 -25.14 -4.24 -38.06
C ASP A 80 -23.97 -5.26 -38.04
N SER A 81 -23.94 -6.19 -37.08
CA SER A 81 -22.82 -7.11 -36.88
C SER A 81 -23.26 -8.48 -36.38
N ALA A 82 -22.52 -9.54 -36.75
CA ALA A 82 -22.87 -10.93 -36.43
C ALA A 82 -22.56 -11.36 -34.98
N VAL A 83 -22.59 -10.42 -34.03
CA VAL A 83 -22.25 -10.68 -32.62
C VAL A 83 -23.41 -11.38 -31.92
N THR A 84 -23.25 -12.67 -31.64
CA THR A 84 -24.28 -13.46 -30.94
C THR A 84 -23.69 -14.68 -30.23
N VAL A 85 -24.47 -15.26 -29.32
CA VAL A 85 -24.10 -16.50 -28.63
C VAL A 85 -24.79 -17.68 -29.31
N VAL A 86 -24.08 -18.50 -30.08
CA VAL A 86 -24.65 -19.71 -30.68
C VAL A 86 -24.66 -20.87 -29.69
N ASN A 87 -25.71 -21.70 -29.75
CA ASN A 87 -25.75 -22.98 -29.03
C ASN A 87 -25.03 -24.03 -29.90
N GLN A 88 -24.17 -24.84 -29.28
CA GLN A 88 -23.36 -25.87 -29.93
C GLN A 88 -23.47 -27.17 -29.12
N PRO A 89 -23.20 -28.35 -29.72
CA PRO A 89 -23.21 -29.61 -28.98
C PRO A 89 -22.37 -29.53 -27.68
N GLY A 90 -23.04 -29.62 -26.53
CA GLY A 90 -22.42 -29.57 -25.20
C GLY A 90 -22.22 -28.17 -24.56
N GLY A 91 -22.43 -27.07 -25.29
CA GLY A 91 -22.08 -25.73 -24.77
C GLY A 91 -22.52 -24.54 -25.61
N TYR A 92 -21.88 -23.40 -25.36
CA TYR A 92 -22.19 -22.13 -26.01
C TYR A 92 -20.91 -21.48 -26.56
N ARG A 93 -21.03 -20.77 -27.67
CA ARG A 93 -19.93 -20.02 -28.29
C ARG A 93 -20.38 -18.59 -28.57
N LEU A 94 -19.62 -17.60 -28.14
CA LEU A 94 -19.75 -16.24 -28.67
C LEU A 94 -19.10 -16.18 -30.06
N THR A 95 -19.84 -15.73 -31.07
CA THR A 95 -19.31 -15.36 -32.37
C THR A 95 -19.20 -13.84 -32.43
N ALA A 96 -18.02 -13.33 -32.74
CA ALA A 96 -17.72 -11.92 -32.97
C ALA A 96 -16.43 -11.83 -33.81
N GLU A 97 -16.22 -10.70 -34.47
CA GLU A 97 -14.94 -10.34 -35.10
C GLU A 97 -13.94 -9.86 -34.03
N HIS A 98 -12.64 -9.82 -34.36
CA HIS A 98 -11.61 -9.52 -33.37
C HIS A 98 -11.71 -8.07 -32.87
N GLU A 99 -12.06 -7.11 -33.74
CA GLU A 99 -12.24 -5.71 -33.35
C GLU A 99 -13.48 -5.45 -32.49
N GLN A 100 -14.41 -6.40 -32.40
CA GLN A 100 -15.64 -6.29 -31.61
C GLN A 100 -15.46 -6.73 -30.14
N VAL A 101 -14.31 -7.31 -29.78
CA VAL A 101 -13.96 -7.69 -28.40
C VAL A 101 -12.58 -7.13 -28.07
N ASP A 102 -12.49 -6.21 -27.11
CA ASP A 102 -11.26 -5.45 -26.81
C ASP A 102 -10.04 -6.35 -26.53
N LEU A 103 -10.23 -7.47 -25.83
CA LEU A 103 -9.23 -8.49 -25.54
C LEU A 103 -8.66 -9.15 -26.81
N PHE A 104 -9.50 -9.41 -27.81
CA PHE A 104 -9.08 -10.04 -29.06
C PHE A 104 -8.40 -9.03 -29.99
N ARG A 105 -8.94 -7.81 -30.04
CA ARG A 105 -8.33 -6.64 -30.69
C ARG A 105 -6.94 -6.31 -30.12
N PHE A 106 -6.80 -6.34 -28.79
CA PHE A 106 -5.53 -6.17 -28.08
C PHE A 106 -4.52 -7.24 -28.51
N ARG A 107 -4.89 -8.52 -28.41
CA ARG A 107 -4.04 -9.65 -28.82
C ARG A 107 -3.63 -9.59 -30.28
N GLU A 108 -4.53 -9.17 -31.16
CA GLU A 108 -4.23 -8.99 -32.57
C GLU A 108 -3.24 -7.85 -32.81
N LEU A 109 -3.44 -6.67 -32.22
CA LEU A 109 -2.50 -5.55 -32.30
C LEU A 109 -1.10 -5.94 -31.81
N VAL A 110 -1.02 -6.68 -30.70
CA VAL A 110 0.24 -7.21 -30.14
C VAL A 110 0.88 -8.24 -31.07
N ALA A 111 0.10 -9.16 -31.65
CA ALA A 111 0.60 -10.12 -32.63
C ALA A 111 1.14 -9.42 -33.89
N GLN A 112 0.44 -8.39 -34.39
CA GLN A 112 0.89 -7.57 -35.52
C GLN A 112 2.18 -6.81 -35.18
N ALA A 113 2.30 -6.25 -33.97
CA ALA A 113 3.49 -5.54 -33.50
C ALA A 113 4.73 -6.43 -33.31
N ARG A 114 4.53 -7.74 -33.13
CA ARG A 114 5.58 -8.76 -33.00
C ARG A 114 5.95 -9.43 -34.33
N MET A 115 5.33 -9.06 -35.45
CA MET A 115 5.72 -9.60 -36.77
C MET A 115 7.11 -9.10 -37.19
N PRO A 116 8.00 -9.96 -37.75
CA PRO A 116 9.33 -9.54 -38.22
C PRO A 116 9.33 -8.47 -39.33
N SER A 117 8.21 -8.31 -40.04
CA SER A 117 8.01 -7.27 -41.06
C SER A 117 7.56 -5.92 -40.49
N CYS A 118 7.30 -5.82 -39.18
CA CYS A 118 6.83 -4.60 -38.55
C CYS A 118 7.99 -3.60 -38.39
N THR A 119 7.86 -2.40 -38.99
CA THR A 119 8.83 -1.32 -38.77
C THR A 119 8.74 -0.76 -37.36
N ALA A 120 9.80 -0.11 -36.85
CA ALA A 120 9.80 0.47 -35.50
C ALA A 120 8.63 1.44 -35.26
N ALA A 121 8.31 2.30 -36.23
CA ALA A 121 7.16 3.21 -36.15
C ALA A 121 5.82 2.47 -36.09
N GLN A 122 5.63 1.45 -36.94
CA GLN A 122 4.41 0.61 -36.90
C GLN A 122 4.28 -0.15 -35.57
N ARG A 123 5.39 -0.67 -35.03
CA ARG A 123 5.42 -1.39 -33.74
C ARG A 123 4.99 -0.47 -32.61
N VAL A 124 5.51 0.76 -32.57
CA VAL A 124 5.09 1.80 -31.63
C VAL A 124 3.60 2.09 -31.73
N ASP A 125 3.08 2.39 -32.92
CA ASP A 125 1.66 2.73 -33.09
C ASP A 125 0.71 1.57 -32.77
N LEU A 126 1.08 0.33 -33.10
CA LEU A 126 0.31 -0.87 -32.78
C LEU A 126 0.28 -1.14 -31.27
N LEU A 127 1.43 -1.05 -30.59
CA LEU A 127 1.52 -1.24 -29.14
C LEU A 127 0.84 -0.12 -28.36
N ARG A 128 1.00 1.15 -28.78
CA ARG A 128 0.29 2.30 -28.18
C ARG A 128 -1.23 2.13 -28.28
N ARG A 129 -1.72 1.67 -29.44
CA ARG A 129 -3.14 1.31 -29.61
C ARG A 129 -3.54 0.13 -28.72
N ALA A 130 -2.70 -0.89 -28.57
CA ALA A 130 -2.98 -2.02 -27.69
C ALA A 130 -3.11 -1.61 -26.22
N VAL A 131 -2.13 -0.89 -25.65
CA VAL A 131 -2.18 -0.46 -24.24
C VAL A 131 -3.36 0.49 -23.98
N SER A 132 -3.75 1.33 -24.95
CA SER A 132 -4.93 2.20 -24.83
C SER A 132 -6.28 1.47 -24.70
N LEU A 133 -6.33 0.15 -24.93
CA LEU A 133 -7.51 -0.68 -24.68
C LEU A 133 -7.64 -1.10 -23.21
N HIS A 134 -6.62 -0.89 -22.38
CA HIS A 134 -6.67 -1.10 -20.93
C HIS A 134 -7.39 0.06 -20.24
N ARG A 135 -8.33 -0.25 -19.34
CA ARG A 135 -9.15 0.73 -18.59
C ARG A 135 -9.22 0.37 -17.10
N GLY A 136 -8.11 -0.14 -16.56
CA GLY A 136 -8.03 -0.72 -15.22
C GLY A 136 -8.27 -2.24 -15.21
N ASP A 137 -8.35 -2.80 -14.00
CA ASP A 137 -8.38 -4.24 -13.75
C ASP A 137 -9.30 -5.04 -14.68
N PRO A 138 -8.76 -6.03 -15.42
CA PRO A 138 -9.56 -6.89 -16.28
C PRO A 138 -10.70 -7.60 -15.54
N LEU A 139 -11.82 -7.77 -16.23
CA LEU A 139 -13.03 -8.38 -15.69
C LEU A 139 -13.56 -7.69 -14.41
N THR A 140 -13.40 -6.37 -14.27
CA THR A 140 -13.97 -5.61 -13.14
C THR A 140 -15.51 -5.71 -13.15
N GLY A 141 -16.10 -5.88 -11.97
CA GLY A 141 -17.54 -6.14 -11.80
C GLY A 141 -17.94 -7.62 -11.96
N VAL A 142 -16.98 -8.53 -12.09
CA VAL A 142 -17.20 -9.99 -12.07
C VAL A 142 -16.42 -10.64 -10.94
N ASP A 143 -17.16 -11.29 -10.04
CA ASP A 143 -16.65 -11.96 -8.85
C ASP A 143 -16.42 -13.47 -9.07
N GLY A 144 -15.74 -14.10 -8.11
CA GLY A 144 -15.56 -15.55 -8.04
C GLY A 144 -14.18 -16.04 -8.47
N ALA A 145 -13.84 -17.26 -8.05
CA ALA A 145 -12.48 -17.79 -8.15
C ALA A 145 -11.97 -17.95 -9.60
N TRP A 146 -12.85 -18.19 -10.58
CA TRP A 146 -12.47 -18.17 -11.99
C TRP A 146 -12.09 -16.75 -12.44
N ALA A 147 -12.94 -15.76 -12.16
CA ALA A 147 -12.73 -14.38 -12.59
C ALA A 147 -11.45 -13.79 -11.99
N ALA A 148 -11.16 -14.08 -10.72
CA ALA A 148 -9.90 -13.69 -10.07
C ALA A 148 -8.66 -14.25 -10.81
N ARG A 149 -8.61 -15.56 -11.06
CA ARG A 149 -7.48 -16.19 -11.80
C ARG A 149 -7.34 -15.67 -13.23
N THR A 150 -8.46 -15.43 -13.92
CA THR A 150 -8.42 -14.87 -15.28
C THR A 150 -8.01 -13.39 -15.28
N ARG A 151 -8.39 -12.60 -14.27
CA ARG A 151 -7.92 -11.22 -14.08
C ARG A 151 -6.42 -11.18 -13.88
N GLU A 152 -5.88 -12.02 -13.00
CA GLU A 152 -4.43 -12.16 -12.76
C GLU A 152 -3.66 -12.53 -14.05
N GLN A 153 -4.15 -13.53 -14.80
CA GLN A 153 -3.56 -13.92 -16.08
C GLN A 153 -3.57 -12.76 -17.10
N LEU A 154 -4.68 -12.03 -17.22
CA LEU A 154 -4.80 -10.90 -18.15
C LEU A 154 -3.97 -9.69 -17.71
N ALA A 155 -3.84 -9.45 -16.41
CA ALA A 155 -2.95 -8.42 -15.87
C ALA A 155 -1.49 -8.72 -16.24
N GLY A 156 -1.01 -9.96 -16.05
CA GLY A 156 0.34 -10.36 -16.48
C GLY A 156 0.58 -10.19 -17.99
N GLU A 157 -0.43 -10.47 -18.82
CA GLU A 157 -0.38 -10.25 -20.28
C GLU A 157 -0.26 -8.74 -20.61
N LEU A 158 -1.05 -7.89 -19.93
CA LEU A 158 -1.01 -6.43 -20.08
C LEU A 158 0.34 -5.85 -19.64
N LEU A 159 0.84 -6.19 -18.44
CA LEU A 159 2.12 -5.71 -17.91
C LEU A 159 3.30 -6.05 -18.85
N THR A 160 3.27 -7.24 -19.45
CA THR A 160 4.26 -7.66 -20.47
C THR A 160 4.22 -6.75 -21.70
N VAL A 161 3.02 -6.45 -22.20
CA VAL A 161 2.81 -5.60 -23.39
C VAL A 161 3.13 -4.13 -23.11
N MET A 162 2.91 -3.65 -21.88
CA MET A 162 3.27 -2.31 -21.45
C MET A 162 4.80 -2.11 -21.39
N ALA A 163 5.55 -3.12 -20.93
CA ALA A 163 7.01 -3.14 -21.06
C ALA A 163 7.46 -3.17 -22.54
N GLU A 164 6.81 -3.96 -23.41
CA GLU A 164 7.12 -3.96 -24.85
C GLU A 164 6.83 -2.63 -25.55
N TRP A 165 5.74 -1.94 -25.18
CA TRP A 165 5.41 -0.60 -25.67
C TRP A 165 6.48 0.41 -25.26
N ALA A 166 6.90 0.37 -24.00
CA ALA A 166 7.93 1.24 -23.48
C ALA A 166 9.26 1.10 -24.24
N GLU A 167 9.75 -0.13 -24.41
CA GLU A 167 10.97 -0.40 -25.18
C GLU A 167 10.83 0.06 -26.65
N ALA A 168 9.64 -0.04 -27.25
CA ALA A 168 9.39 0.45 -28.60
C ALA A 168 9.45 1.99 -28.71
N GLU A 169 8.85 2.72 -27.76
CA GLU A 169 8.91 4.20 -27.72
C GLU A 169 10.36 4.67 -27.44
N LEU A 170 11.10 3.98 -26.57
CA LEU A 170 12.51 4.25 -26.31
C LEU A 170 13.38 4.07 -27.56
N ALA A 171 13.13 3.02 -28.34
CA ALA A 171 13.84 2.76 -29.60
C ALA A 171 13.63 3.85 -30.68
N VAL A 172 12.57 4.65 -30.58
CA VAL A 172 12.33 5.82 -31.46
C VAL A 172 12.62 7.18 -30.80
N GLY A 173 13.15 7.18 -29.57
CA GLY A 173 13.55 8.40 -28.84
C GLY A 173 12.46 9.06 -27.99
N ASN A 174 11.28 8.45 -27.85
CA ASN A 174 10.11 9.02 -27.15
C ASN A 174 10.09 8.70 -25.64
N ALA A 175 11.24 8.76 -24.96
CA ALA A 175 11.38 8.32 -23.56
C ALA A 175 10.40 8.98 -22.58
N THR A 176 10.04 10.24 -22.80
CA THR A 176 9.13 10.99 -21.91
C THR A 176 7.66 10.59 -22.03
N ALA A 177 7.24 10.01 -23.16
CA ALA A 177 5.85 9.62 -23.41
C ALA A 177 5.38 8.47 -22.51
N VAL A 178 6.31 7.61 -22.07
CA VAL A 178 6.02 6.39 -21.30
C VAL A 178 6.13 6.58 -19.79
N LEU A 179 6.79 7.65 -19.34
CA LEU A 179 7.14 7.84 -17.93
C LEU A 179 5.95 7.86 -16.96
N PRO A 180 4.84 8.58 -17.21
CA PRO A 180 3.74 8.66 -16.24
C PRO A 180 3.10 7.29 -16.00
N GLU A 181 2.85 6.54 -17.08
CA GLU A 181 2.17 5.25 -17.05
C GLU A 181 3.10 4.16 -16.49
N LEU A 182 4.36 4.09 -16.94
CA LEU A 182 5.35 3.17 -16.36
C LEU A 182 5.62 3.41 -14.88
N THR A 183 5.62 4.67 -14.42
CA THR A 183 5.82 4.99 -13.00
C THR A 183 4.70 4.37 -12.17
N ALA A 184 3.43 4.64 -12.52
CA ALA A 184 2.28 4.09 -11.82
C ALA A 184 2.27 2.54 -11.83
N LEU A 185 2.61 1.92 -12.96
CA LEU A 185 2.66 0.46 -13.10
C LEU A 185 3.77 -0.18 -12.28
N ALA A 186 4.98 0.40 -12.29
CA ALA A 186 6.13 -0.11 -11.54
C ALA A 186 5.99 0.15 -10.03
N ASP A 187 5.26 1.18 -9.63
CA ASP A 187 4.90 1.40 -8.22
C ASP A 187 3.85 0.38 -7.74
N ALA A 188 2.87 0.02 -8.58
CA ALA A 188 1.88 -1.02 -8.29
C ALA A 188 2.41 -2.46 -8.43
N ASN A 189 3.43 -2.69 -9.27
CA ASN A 189 3.96 -4.03 -9.59
C ASN A 189 5.51 -4.07 -9.42
N PRO A 190 6.03 -3.78 -8.22
CA PRO A 190 7.44 -3.44 -8.03
C PRO A 190 8.42 -4.61 -8.18
N LEU A 191 7.90 -5.85 -8.18
CA LEU A 191 8.65 -7.09 -8.40
C LEU A 191 8.65 -7.53 -9.88
N VAL A 192 7.86 -6.87 -10.74
CA VAL A 192 7.83 -7.16 -12.18
C VAL A 192 9.02 -6.46 -12.85
N GLU A 193 10.19 -7.08 -12.71
CA GLU A 193 11.48 -6.54 -13.17
C GLU A 193 11.47 -6.00 -14.61
N PRO A 194 10.82 -6.61 -15.63
CA PRO A 194 10.75 -6.03 -16.97
C PRO A 194 10.14 -4.61 -17.03
N LEU A 195 9.15 -4.31 -16.19
CA LEU A 195 8.57 -2.96 -16.11
C LEU A 195 9.52 -1.98 -15.41
N VAL A 196 10.19 -2.42 -14.35
CA VAL A 196 11.17 -1.59 -13.65
C VAL A 196 12.35 -1.28 -14.57
N VAL A 197 12.86 -2.26 -15.31
CA VAL A 197 13.92 -2.08 -16.31
C VAL A 197 13.51 -1.07 -17.38
N ALA A 198 12.29 -1.18 -17.92
CA ALA A 198 11.77 -0.22 -18.89
C ALA A 198 11.65 1.20 -18.32
N LEU A 199 11.17 1.34 -17.07
CA LEU A 199 11.11 2.64 -16.36
C LEU A 199 12.51 3.24 -16.13
N VAL A 200 13.46 2.43 -15.66
CA VAL A 200 14.86 2.85 -15.43
C VAL A 200 15.49 3.35 -16.75
N ARG A 201 15.30 2.62 -17.86
CA ARG A 201 15.73 3.06 -19.20
C ARG A 201 15.08 4.37 -19.62
N ALA A 202 13.77 4.51 -19.40
CA ALA A 202 13.05 5.74 -19.73
C ALA A 202 13.49 6.95 -18.89
N LEU A 203 13.75 6.77 -17.59
CA LEU A 203 14.29 7.81 -16.72
C LEU A 203 15.70 8.23 -17.17
N ALA A 204 16.59 7.28 -17.44
CA ALA A 204 17.93 7.57 -17.94
C ALA A 204 17.90 8.31 -19.29
N ALA A 205 17.10 7.82 -20.26
CA ALA A 205 16.95 8.44 -21.57
C ALA A 205 16.25 9.82 -21.53
N ALA A 206 15.44 10.09 -20.52
CA ALA A 206 14.84 11.40 -20.24
C ALA A 206 15.76 12.35 -19.44
N GLY A 207 17.02 12.00 -19.21
CA GLY A 207 17.99 12.83 -18.48
C GLY A 207 17.80 12.84 -16.96
N ARG A 208 17.21 11.78 -16.39
CA ARG A 208 16.96 11.60 -14.94
C ARG A 208 17.75 10.41 -14.37
N PRO A 209 19.09 10.35 -14.53
CA PRO A 209 19.89 9.17 -14.15
C PRO A 209 19.85 8.88 -12.64
N THR A 210 19.84 9.90 -11.79
CA THR A 210 19.73 9.73 -10.33
C THR A 210 18.47 8.97 -9.92
N GLU A 211 17.33 9.30 -10.52
CA GLU A 211 16.06 8.61 -10.27
C GLU A 211 16.08 7.20 -10.85
N ALA A 212 16.71 6.99 -12.00
CA ALA A 212 16.89 5.66 -12.59
C ALA A 212 17.71 4.73 -11.66
N LEU A 213 18.82 5.23 -11.10
CA LEU A 213 19.65 4.48 -10.14
C LEU A 213 18.90 4.18 -8.84
N GLU A 214 18.11 5.13 -8.32
CA GLU A 214 17.29 4.92 -7.14
C GLU A 214 16.20 3.85 -7.39
N ARG A 215 15.59 3.82 -8.58
CA ARG A 215 14.65 2.77 -8.97
C ARG A 215 15.32 1.38 -9.04
N CYS A 216 16.55 1.27 -9.55
CA CYS A 216 17.32 0.03 -9.47
C CYS A 216 17.55 -0.43 -8.02
N ARG A 217 17.95 0.51 -7.15
CA ARG A 217 18.27 0.26 -5.74
C ARG A 217 17.05 -0.26 -4.98
N LEU A 218 15.91 0.41 -5.11
CA LEU A 218 14.64 0.03 -4.48
C LEU A 218 14.14 -1.35 -4.97
N HIS A 219 14.31 -1.65 -6.25
CA HIS A 219 13.91 -2.96 -6.80
C HIS A 219 14.78 -4.10 -6.28
N GLY A 220 16.11 -3.91 -6.22
CA GLY A 220 17.01 -4.91 -5.63
C GLY A 220 16.78 -5.15 -4.14
N GLN A 221 16.42 -4.12 -3.38
CA GLN A 221 15.99 -4.29 -1.99
C GLN A 221 14.74 -5.15 -1.89
N ARG A 222 13.70 -4.86 -2.67
CA ARG A 222 12.45 -5.65 -2.68
C ARG A 222 12.66 -7.11 -3.10
N LEU A 223 13.47 -7.38 -4.13
CA LEU A 223 13.80 -8.77 -4.52
C LEU A 223 14.56 -9.53 -3.42
N ALA A 224 15.47 -8.86 -2.71
CA ALA A 224 16.20 -9.46 -1.59
C ALA A 224 15.29 -9.68 -0.35
N GLU A 225 14.38 -8.74 -0.07
CA GLU A 225 13.44 -8.80 1.06
C GLU A 225 12.32 -9.83 0.86
N GLU A 226 11.71 -9.89 -0.33
CA GLU A 226 10.54 -10.75 -0.59
C GLU A 226 10.90 -12.16 -1.07
N TYR A 227 12.01 -12.32 -1.80
CA TYR A 227 12.41 -13.60 -2.40
C TYR A 227 13.82 -14.07 -2.05
N GLY A 228 14.64 -13.24 -1.38
CA GLY A 228 16.05 -13.56 -1.13
C GLY A 228 16.90 -13.63 -2.40
N THR A 229 16.48 -12.95 -3.47
CA THR A 229 17.14 -12.99 -4.79
C THR A 229 17.73 -11.64 -5.18
N ASP A 230 18.86 -11.67 -5.88
CA ASP A 230 19.43 -10.48 -6.51
C ASP A 230 18.66 -10.06 -7.78
N PRO A 231 18.76 -8.80 -8.23
CA PRO A 231 18.31 -8.36 -9.55
C PRO A 231 18.88 -9.21 -10.69
N SER A 232 18.16 -9.28 -11.81
CA SER A 232 18.66 -9.98 -13.00
C SER A 232 19.98 -9.39 -13.52
N PRO A 233 20.72 -10.14 -14.34
CA PRO A 233 21.87 -9.62 -15.07
C PRO A 233 21.51 -8.39 -15.94
N GLN A 234 20.28 -8.28 -16.44
CA GLN A 234 19.82 -7.15 -17.24
C GLN A 234 19.72 -5.87 -16.42
N MET A 235 19.15 -5.91 -15.21
CA MET A 235 19.10 -4.77 -14.30
C MET A 235 20.49 -4.40 -13.78
N THR A 236 21.30 -5.41 -13.44
CA THR A 236 22.69 -5.20 -12.96
C THR A 236 23.56 -4.53 -14.03
N GLN A 237 23.43 -4.94 -15.30
CA GLN A 237 24.11 -4.31 -16.43
C GLN A 237 23.65 -2.87 -16.63
N LEU A 238 22.33 -2.62 -16.62
CA LEU A 238 21.73 -1.30 -16.81
C LEU A 238 22.17 -0.31 -15.72
N TYR A 239 22.18 -0.74 -14.45
CA TYR A 239 22.68 0.06 -13.33
C TYR A 239 24.15 0.48 -13.56
N ALA A 240 24.99 -0.46 -13.99
CA ALA A 240 26.40 -0.18 -14.28
C ALA A 240 26.60 0.69 -15.54
N GLU A 241 25.70 0.64 -16.52
CA GLU A 241 25.69 1.54 -17.68
C GLU A 241 25.34 2.97 -17.29
N ILE A 242 24.31 3.16 -16.46
CA ILE A 242 23.89 4.49 -15.99
C ILE A 242 24.99 5.12 -15.13
N LEU A 243 25.62 4.38 -14.21
CA LEU A 243 26.76 4.89 -13.42
C LEU A 243 27.93 5.34 -14.30
N ARG A 244 28.25 4.61 -15.38
CA ARG A 244 29.33 5.00 -16.31
C ARG A 244 28.97 6.27 -17.10
N ALA A 245 27.71 6.43 -17.48
CA ALA A 245 27.23 7.60 -18.21
C ALA A 245 27.18 8.86 -17.31
N ASP A 246 26.73 8.73 -16.06
CA ASP A 246 26.66 9.83 -15.08
C ASP A 246 28.06 10.32 -14.65
N HIS A 247 29.07 9.43 -14.70
CA HIS A 247 30.47 9.75 -14.46
C HIS A 247 31.28 10.14 -15.71
N GLN A 248 30.68 10.16 -16.91
CA GLN A 248 31.35 10.76 -18.06
C GLN A 248 31.23 12.29 -17.97
N PRO A 249 32.35 13.03 -17.90
CA PRO A 249 32.29 14.48 -18.02
C PRO A 249 31.65 14.82 -19.37
N VAL A 250 30.59 15.63 -19.35
CA VAL A 250 30.07 16.24 -20.58
C VAL A 250 31.24 16.95 -21.24
N ALA A 251 31.68 16.42 -22.38
CA ALA A 251 32.76 17.03 -23.14
C ALA A 251 32.28 18.41 -23.57
N ALA A 252 32.75 19.45 -22.89
CA ALA A 252 32.45 20.81 -23.23
C ALA A 252 32.82 21.02 -24.71
N PRO A 253 31.94 21.63 -25.53
CA PRO A 253 32.28 21.89 -26.93
C PRO A 253 33.57 22.70 -26.97
N SER A 254 34.58 22.17 -27.67
CA SER A 254 35.95 22.67 -27.63
C SER A 254 36.03 24.14 -28.04
N ALA A 255 36.02 25.04 -27.06
CA ALA A 255 36.31 26.45 -27.28
C ALA A 255 37.76 26.58 -27.77
N PRO A 256 38.04 27.40 -28.80
CA PRO A 256 39.38 27.54 -29.33
C PRO A 256 40.33 28.12 -28.26
N ALA A 257 41.53 27.56 -28.19
CA ALA A 257 42.50 27.84 -27.13
C ALA A 257 42.91 29.31 -27.06
N ALA A 258 42.82 29.90 -25.86
CA ALA A 258 43.49 31.15 -25.52
C ALA A 258 44.94 30.87 -25.08
N PRO A 259 45.89 31.80 -25.30
CA PRO A 259 47.30 31.59 -24.99
C PRO A 259 47.61 31.60 -23.48
N PRO A 260 48.78 31.09 -23.05
CA PRO A 260 49.09 30.88 -21.64
C PRO A 260 49.30 32.20 -20.88
N VAL A 261 48.78 32.27 -19.66
CA VAL A 261 49.16 33.32 -18.68
C VAL A 261 50.21 32.74 -17.75
N GLU A 262 51.31 33.47 -17.62
CA GLU A 262 52.50 33.11 -16.83
C GLU A 262 52.23 33.29 -15.33
N ILE A 263 52.43 32.24 -14.53
CA ILE A 263 52.19 32.26 -13.08
C ILE A 263 53.51 32.59 -12.37
N ALA A 264 53.57 33.74 -11.68
CA ALA A 264 54.71 34.15 -10.89
C ALA A 264 54.67 33.56 -9.46
N GLU A 265 55.78 32.99 -8.99
CA GLU A 265 55.95 32.47 -7.63
C GLU A 265 56.23 33.57 -6.59
N ALA A 266 55.66 33.42 -5.37
CA ALA A 266 56.26 33.74 -4.06
C ALA A 266 55.24 33.54 -2.92
N PRO A 267 55.65 33.41 -1.64
CA PRO A 267 56.64 32.46 -1.11
C PRO A 267 56.07 31.65 0.10
N ALA A 268 56.84 30.68 0.60
CA ALA A 268 56.40 29.76 1.65
C ALA A 268 56.17 30.39 3.05
N ALA A 269 55.14 29.91 3.76
CA ALA A 269 54.89 30.17 5.18
C ALA A 269 54.95 28.88 6.02
N ARG A 270 55.21 29.03 7.33
CA ARG A 270 55.67 27.96 8.25
C ARG A 270 54.55 27.09 8.83
N PRO A 271 54.87 25.90 9.40
CA PRO A 271 53.88 25.00 9.99
C PRO A 271 53.21 25.58 11.24
N VAL A 272 51.94 25.26 11.46
CA VAL A 272 51.21 25.51 12.71
C VAL A 272 51.12 24.21 13.50
N GLU A 273 51.36 24.32 14.80
CA GLU A 273 51.46 23.23 15.77
C GLU A 273 50.07 22.77 16.24
N VAL A 274 49.87 21.46 16.43
CA VAL A 274 48.58 20.86 16.81
C VAL A 274 48.52 20.72 18.34
N ALA A 275 47.45 21.22 18.96
CA ALA A 275 47.18 21.05 20.38
C ALA A 275 46.02 20.05 20.61
N GLU A 276 46.23 19.07 21.49
CA GLU A 276 45.25 18.05 21.86
C GLU A 276 44.13 18.59 22.77
N ALA A 277 42.94 17.99 22.68
CA ALA A 277 41.83 18.18 23.63
C ALA A 277 41.73 16.98 24.59
N PRO A 278 41.41 17.19 25.88
CA PRO A 278 41.45 16.12 26.90
C PRO A 278 40.20 15.24 26.92
N ALA A 279 40.39 13.97 27.29
CA ALA A 279 39.33 12.96 27.38
C ALA A 279 38.45 13.08 28.64
N ALA A 280 37.16 12.75 28.50
CA ALA A 280 36.22 12.60 29.61
C ALA A 280 36.23 11.17 30.21
N ARG A 281 35.93 11.05 31.50
CA ARG A 281 35.88 9.78 32.25
C ARG A 281 34.49 9.11 32.17
N PRO A 282 34.40 7.77 32.31
CA PRO A 282 33.12 7.07 32.33
C PRO A 282 32.38 7.23 33.68
N VAL A 283 31.05 7.08 33.63
CA VAL A 283 30.17 6.97 34.81
C VAL A 283 29.68 5.52 34.91
N GLU A 284 29.64 5.01 36.14
CA GLU A 284 29.34 3.62 36.49
C GLU A 284 27.82 3.37 36.57
N VAL A 285 27.36 2.21 36.08
CA VAL A 285 25.94 1.81 36.11
C VAL A 285 25.73 0.79 37.23
N ALA A 286 24.78 1.06 38.12
CA ALA A 286 24.38 0.11 39.17
C ALA A 286 23.21 -0.77 38.70
N GLU A 287 23.34 -2.09 38.87
CA GLU A 287 22.26 -3.05 38.63
C GLU A 287 21.16 -2.98 39.71
N ALA A 288 19.92 -3.28 39.32
CA ALA A 288 18.78 -3.51 40.19
C ALA A 288 18.10 -4.85 39.82
N PRO A 289 17.47 -5.57 40.77
CA PRO A 289 17.34 -7.02 40.68
C PRO A 289 16.15 -7.51 39.85
N ALA A 290 16.27 -8.75 39.34
CA ALA A 290 15.24 -9.45 38.60
C ALA A 290 14.04 -9.88 39.47
N MET A 291 12.85 -9.90 38.87
CA MET A 291 11.59 -10.43 39.42
C MET A 291 11.07 -11.58 38.53
N PRO A 292 10.34 -12.57 39.10
CA PRO A 292 10.00 -13.81 38.40
C PRO A 292 8.85 -13.66 37.37
N PRO A 293 8.72 -14.60 36.42
CA PRO A 293 7.67 -14.57 35.41
C PRO A 293 6.28 -14.83 36.00
N VAL A 294 5.27 -14.15 35.45
CA VAL A 294 3.85 -14.38 35.75
C VAL A 294 3.31 -15.44 34.78
N GLU A 295 2.69 -16.49 35.32
CA GLU A 295 2.03 -17.54 34.55
C GLU A 295 0.78 -17.01 33.84
N VAL A 296 0.62 -17.35 32.55
CA VAL A 296 -0.57 -17.02 31.76
C VAL A 296 -1.66 -18.03 32.08
N ALA A 297 -2.74 -17.59 32.72
CA ALA A 297 -3.87 -18.46 33.05
C ALA A 297 -4.61 -18.93 31.78
N GLU A 298 -4.85 -20.26 31.68
CA GLU A 298 -5.63 -20.85 30.60
C GLU A 298 -7.10 -20.36 30.60
N ALA A 299 -7.66 -20.15 29.41
CA ALA A 299 -9.05 -19.73 29.26
C ALA A 299 -10.04 -20.85 29.63
N PRO A 300 -11.10 -20.57 30.42
CA PRO A 300 -12.04 -21.60 30.86
C PRO A 300 -12.87 -22.17 29.68
N ALA A 301 -12.85 -23.49 29.57
CA ALA A 301 -13.46 -24.20 28.44
C ALA A 301 -14.99 -24.24 28.48
N ARG A 302 -15.68 -23.26 27.85
CA ARG A 302 -17.08 -23.44 27.39
C ARG A 302 -17.61 -22.41 26.37
N MET A 303 -17.17 -22.50 25.12
CA MET A 303 -18.07 -22.24 23.97
C MET A 303 -17.63 -23.10 22.77
N ARG A 304 -18.47 -24.08 22.42
CA ARG A 304 -18.19 -25.12 21.41
C ARG A 304 -19.28 -25.07 20.34
N LYS A 305 -18.89 -25.23 19.06
CA LYS A 305 -19.59 -24.81 17.83
C LYS A 305 -19.37 -23.30 17.60
N TRP A 306 -18.80 -22.85 16.49
CA TRP A 306 -18.87 -23.43 15.13
C TRP A 306 -17.67 -24.30 14.71
N ARG A 307 -17.88 -25.19 13.72
CA ARG A 307 -16.85 -25.98 12.98
C ARG A 307 -16.71 -25.32 11.60
N ARG A 308 -15.50 -24.92 11.16
CA ARG A 308 -14.44 -25.75 10.52
C ARG A 308 -14.82 -26.38 9.17
N SER A 309 -14.22 -25.84 8.11
CA SER A 309 -13.47 -26.46 7.00
C SER A 309 -12.91 -25.31 6.13
N SER A 310 -11.80 -25.34 5.40
CA SER A 310 -10.59 -26.19 5.32
C SER A 310 -9.62 -25.47 4.33
N TYR A 311 -8.31 -25.70 4.24
CA TYR A 311 -7.36 -26.62 4.89
C TYR A 311 -5.98 -25.91 4.97
N ALA A 312 -5.05 -26.36 5.83
CA ALA A 312 -3.64 -25.93 5.81
C ALA A 312 -2.68 -27.11 5.59
N ALA A 313 -1.70 -26.95 4.70
CA ALA A 313 -0.41 -27.66 4.56
C ALA A 313 0.34 -27.00 3.37
N ALA A 314 1.66 -26.78 3.37
CA ALA A 314 2.70 -27.59 3.99
C ALA A 314 3.96 -26.78 4.43
N VAL A 315 4.57 -27.21 5.54
CA VAL A 315 6.01 -27.55 5.73
C VAL A 315 7.05 -26.46 5.38
N VAL A 316 7.63 -25.70 6.33
CA VAL A 316 8.69 -26.04 7.32
C VAL A 316 10.10 -26.26 6.71
N LEU A 317 11.13 -25.45 7.09
CA LEU A 317 12.38 -25.87 7.79
C LEU A 317 13.44 -24.72 7.99
N LEU A 318 13.90 -24.52 9.23
CA LEU A 318 15.25 -24.11 9.72
C LEU A 318 16.25 -23.28 8.86
N LEU A 319 16.79 -22.16 9.40
CA LEU A 319 18.08 -22.14 10.14
C LEU A 319 18.47 -20.76 10.76
N VAL A 320 19.46 -20.81 11.68
CA VAL A 320 20.10 -19.71 12.44
C VAL A 320 21.53 -19.45 11.90
N PHE A 321 22.10 -18.28 12.27
CA PHE A 321 23.44 -17.67 12.00
C PHE A 321 23.37 -16.55 10.94
N GLY A 322 23.76 -15.29 11.18
CA GLY A 322 24.87 -14.76 11.98
C GLY A 322 26.10 -14.58 11.07
N ALA A 323 26.71 -13.41 10.84
CA ALA A 323 26.69 -12.17 11.63
C ALA A 323 27.05 -10.90 10.82
N ILE A 324 26.52 -9.76 11.27
CA ILE A 324 27.19 -8.47 11.58
C ILE A 324 28.54 -8.17 10.89
N VAL A 325 28.58 -7.08 10.09
CA VAL A 325 29.74 -6.17 10.01
C VAL A 325 29.28 -4.71 9.95
N TYR A 326 29.63 -3.95 10.98
CA TYR A 326 29.73 -2.47 11.11
C TYR A 326 28.97 -1.55 10.13
N PHE A 327 27.90 -0.95 10.62
CA PHE A 327 27.45 0.37 10.16
C PHE A 327 28.36 1.46 10.76
N ARG A 328 28.91 2.34 9.92
CA ARG A 328 29.52 3.60 10.36
C ARG A 328 28.40 4.62 10.51
N SER A 329 28.33 5.32 11.64
CA SER A 329 27.24 6.28 11.92
C SER A 329 27.18 7.37 10.86
N ALA A 330 26.06 7.45 10.16
CA ALA A 330 25.61 8.69 9.53
C ALA A 330 24.82 9.47 10.59
N ASP A 331 25.21 10.71 10.86
CA ASP A 331 24.55 11.57 11.83
C ASP A 331 23.10 11.89 11.40
N PRO A 332 22.18 12.13 12.35
CA PRO A 332 20.79 12.48 12.02
C PRO A 332 20.74 13.79 11.22
N PRO A 333 19.81 13.91 10.25
CA PRO A 333 19.73 15.07 9.37
C PRO A 333 19.39 16.34 10.15
N ALA A 334 20.26 17.35 10.04
CA ALA A 334 19.98 18.68 10.58
C ALA A 334 18.89 19.37 9.72
N ASN A 335 17.88 19.94 10.40
CA ASN A 335 16.88 20.88 9.88
C ASN A 335 15.76 20.35 8.96
N GLY A 336 14.89 19.50 9.52
CA GLY A 336 13.51 19.94 9.81
C GLY A 336 12.49 20.20 8.68
N GLN A 337 12.73 19.84 7.42
CA GLN A 337 11.67 19.87 6.39
C GLN A 337 10.80 18.60 6.44
N PHE A 338 9.56 18.76 6.92
CA PHE A 338 8.51 17.74 6.82
C PHE A 338 7.83 17.81 5.44
N SER A 339 7.55 16.66 4.82
CA SER A 339 6.95 16.61 3.48
C SER A 339 5.46 16.90 3.49
N VAL A 340 4.76 16.63 4.60
CA VAL A 340 3.35 16.99 4.80
C VAL A 340 3.14 17.45 6.24
N THR A 341 2.37 18.52 6.43
CA THR A 341 1.95 19.04 7.74
C THR A 341 0.46 19.34 7.72
N GLU A 342 -0.23 18.97 8.80
CA GLU A 342 -1.61 19.34 9.08
C GLU A 342 -1.65 20.12 10.39
N GLU A 343 -2.28 21.29 10.39
CA GLU A 343 -2.40 22.21 11.54
C GLU A 343 -3.87 22.49 11.92
N PHE A 344 -4.84 21.79 11.29
CA PHE A 344 -6.26 21.84 11.62
C PHE A 344 -6.85 23.27 11.64
N SER A 345 -6.32 24.16 10.80
CA SER A 345 -6.60 25.62 10.80
C SER A 345 -7.99 26.02 10.27
N GLY A 346 -8.86 25.05 9.98
CA GLY A 346 -10.25 25.26 9.60
C GLY A 346 -11.24 24.99 10.74
N ASN A 347 -12.52 24.83 10.38
CA ASN A 347 -13.61 24.53 11.33
C ASN A 347 -14.23 23.13 11.09
N GLN A 348 -13.59 22.31 10.25
CA GLN A 348 -14.01 20.97 9.87
C GLN A 348 -12.77 20.11 9.60
N LEU A 349 -12.91 18.78 9.67
CA LEU A 349 -11.88 17.85 9.20
C LEU A 349 -11.58 18.11 7.71
N PRO A 350 -10.30 18.18 7.29
CA PRO A 350 -9.93 18.33 5.88
C PRO A 350 -10.50 17.16 5.03
N PRO A 351 -11.43 17.45 4.09
CA PRO A 351 -12.11 16.42 3.31
C PRO A 351 -11.15 15.78 2.29
N GLY A 352 -11.27 14.47 2.06
CA GLY A 352 -10.32 13.74 1.20
C GLY A 352 -8.90 13.64 1.79
N GLN A 353 -8.80 13.73 3.11
CA GLN A 353 -7.53 13.58 3.84
C GLN A 353 -7.78 12.89 5.18
N TRP A 354 -8.78 13.36 5.94
CA TRP A 354 -9.21 12.75 7.20
C TRP A 354 -10.63 12.22 7.11
N PHE A 355 -10.85 11.05 7.72
CA PHE A 355 -12.16 10.39 7.80
C PHE A 355 -12.46 10.09 9.27
N ALA A 356 -13.70 10.34 9.70
CA ALA A 356 -14.18 10.00 11.03
C ALA A 356 -15.05 8.73 10.97
N HIS A 357 -14.81 7.79 11.88
CA HIS A 357 -15.49 6.50 11.87
C HIS A 357 -16.82 6.52 12.63
N GLU A 358 -17.80 5.79 12.10
CA GLU A 358 -19.01 5.39 12.80
C GLU A 358 -18.98 3.87 13.01
N THR A 359 -19.04 3.40 14.26
CA THR A 359 -18.93 1.96 14.60
C THR A 359 -19.53 1.69 15.98
N GLN A 360 -20.21 0.56 16.16
CA GLN A 360 -20.71 0.12 17.45
C GLN A 360 -19.82 -0.98 18.04
N GLY A 361 -19.34 -0.80 19.27
CA GLY A 361 -18.53 -1.78 20.00
C GLY A 361 -19.38 -2.83 20.73
N GLU A 362 -18.78 -3.96 21.06
CA GLU A 362 -19.48 -5.11 21.68
C GLU A 362 -20.04 -4.81 23.08
N ASN A 363 -19.38 -3.93 23.85
CA ASN A 363 -19.88 -3.43 25.14
C ASN A 363 -21.08 -2.44 24.99
N GLY A 364 -21.44 -2.08 23.76
CA GLY A 364 -22.50 -1.13 23.43
C GLY A 364 -22.09 0.34 23.48
N SER A 365 -20.79 0.65 23.62
CA SER A 365 -20.25 1.96 23.27
C SER A 365 -20.22 2.14 21.75
N ALA A 366 -19.98 3.35 21.26
CA ALA A 366 -19.82 3.59 19.82
C ALA A 366 -18.83 4.71 19.50
N TRP A 367 -18.17 4.58 18.35
CA TRP A 367 -17.56 5.72 17.67
C TRP A 367 -18.59 6.44 16.82
N SER A 368 -18.57 7.77 16.85
CA SER A 368 -19.40 8.62 16.01
C SER A 368 -18.62 9.79 15.43
N PRO A 369 -18.85 10.18 14.16
CA PRO A 369 -18.33 11.42 13.60
C PRO A 369 -18.73 12.68 14.39
N SER A 370 -19.88 12.65 15.10
CA SER A 370 -20.34 13.77 15.94
C SER A 370 -19.49 14.01 17.20
N ASN A 371 -18.68 13.02 17.57
CA ASN A 371 -17.69 13.06 18.64
C ASN A 371 -16.29 13.48 18.13
N VAL A 372 -16.19 14.03 16.92
CA VAL A 372 -14.98 14.64 16.39
C VAL A 372 -15.27 16.08 15.96
N ARG A 373 -14.38 17.01 16.31
CA ARG A 373 -14.48 18.43 15.96
C ARG A 373 -13.13 18.99 15.55
N VAL A 374 -13.14 20.03 14.75
CA VAL A 374 -11.96 20.86 14.48
C VAL A 374 -12.34 22.30 14.80
N ASN A 375 -11.51 22.98 15.60
CA ASN A 375 -11.75 24.36 16.01
C ASN A 375 -10.43 25.10 16.24
N ASP A 376 -10.26 26.25 15.59
CA ASP A 376 -9.16 27.21 15.82
C ASP A 376 -7.75 26.58 15.84
N GLY A 377 -7.45 25.65 14.92
CA GLY A 377 -6.14 24.98 14.86
C GLY A 377 -6.01 23.75 15.75
N GLU A 378 -7.11 23.21 16.30
CA GLU A 378 -7.11 22.03 17.16
C GLU A 378 -8.13 20.98 16.68
N LEU A 379 -7.66 19.75 16.45
CA LEU A 379 -8.52 18.57 16.30
C LEU A 379 -8.88 18.03 17.69
N GLN A 380 -10.17 17.94 17.97
CA GLN A 380 -10.74 17.42 19.20
C GLN A 380 -11.45 16.09 18.96
N ILE A 381 -11.02 15.05 19.67
CA ILE A 381 -11.62 13.72 19.67
C ILE A 381 -12.24 13.51 21.05
N ILE A 382 -13.54 13.23 21.10
CA ILE A 382 -14.35 13.51 22.29
C ILE A 382 -14.99 12.22 22.82
N GLY A 383 -14.68 11.83 24.06
CA GLY A 383 -15.41 10.82 24.82
C GLY A 383 -16.54 11.45 25.64
N THR A 384 -17.74 10.88 25.60
CA THR A 384 -18.92 11.34 26.37
C THR A 384 -19.73 10.18 26.89
N GLY A 385 -20.25 10.31 28.11
CA GLY A 385 -21.02 9.27 28.80
C GLY A 385 -20.35 8.80 30.09
N ARG A 386 -21.15 8.17 30.97
CA ARG A 386 -20.67 7.62 32.25
C ARG A 386 -21.28 6.24 32.55
N SER A 387 -21.68 5.51 31.50
CA SER A 387 -22.29 4.18 31.63
C SER A 387 -21.24 3.18 32.09
N PRO A 388 -21.39 2.53 33.27
CA PRO A 388 -20.39 1.60 33.77
C PRO A 388 -20.36 0.27 32.99
N THR A 389 -21.31 0.06 32.08
CA THR A 389 -21.40 -1.12 31.21
C THR A 389 -20.91 -0.86 29.79
N GLY A 390 -20.45 0.36 29.47
CA GLY A 390 -20.08 0.76 28.10
C GLY A 390 -21.28 1.22 27.27
N ARG A 391 -22.45 0.61 27.47
CA ARG A 391 -23.67 0.88 26.71
C ARG A 391 -24.05 2.37 26.72
N GLY A 392 -24.04 2.98 25.53
CA GLY A 392 -24.39 4.38 25.33
C GLY A 392 -23.25 5.38 25.61
N ASN A 393 -22.05 4.91 25.94
CA ASN A 393 -20.85 5.75 25.91
C ASN A 393 -20.46 5.99 24.45
N MET A 394 -20.23 7.26 24.09
CA MET A 394 -19.80 7.65 22.75
C MET A 394 -18.34 8.13 22.78
N ALA A 395 -17.61 7.92 21.70
CA ALA A 395 -16.25 8.41 21.52
C ALA A 395 -16.00 8.83 20.06
N GLY A 396 -14.91 9.56 19.82
CA GLY A 396 -14.43 9.87 18.47
C GLY A 396 -13.34 8.89 18.01
N SER A 397 -13.26 8.69 16.70
CA SER A 397 -12.14 8.02 16.02
C SER A 397 -11.96 8.60 14.63
N VAL A 398 -10.72 8.86 14.23
CA VAL A 398 -10.34 9.33 12.89
C VAL A 398 -9.15 8.56 12.34
N CYS A 399 -9.10 8.42 11.02
CA CYS A 399 -7.87 8.09 10.30
C CYS A 399 -7.53 9.13 9.21
N TRP A 400 -6.24 9.22 8.91
CA TRP A 400 -5.71 9.93 7.75
C TRP A 400 -5.44 8.89 6.64
N CYS A 401 -6.52 8.51 5.98
CA CYS A 401 -6.70 7.31 5.15
C CYS A 401 -7.51 7.74 3.90
N ASN A 402 -6.88 7.88 2.73
CA ASN A 402 -7.49 8.63 1.62
C ASN A 402 -8.04 7.76 0.47
N GLU A 403 -9.20 8.12 -0.07
CA GLU A 403 -9.63 7.75 -1.43
C GLU A 403 -8.76 8.46 -2.50
N GLY A 404 -7.50 8.04 -2.64
CA GLY A 404 -6.66 8.33 -3.81
C GLY A 404 -5.62 9.44 -3.67
N GLY A 405 -4.76 9.41 -2.63
CA GLY A 405 -3.67 10.39 -2.58
C GLY A 405 -2.49 10.18 -1.62
N ILE A 406 -2.60 9.36 -0.56
CA ILE A 406 -1.45 9.02 0.30
C ILE A 406 -1.52 7.56 0.75
N VAL A 407 -1.18 6.63 -0.15
CA VAL A 407 -0.82 5.25 0.23
C VAL A 407 0.63 5.29 0.69
N ARG A 408 0.88 4.92 1.95
CA ARG A 408 2.08 5.28 2.70
C ARG A 408 3.09 4.15 2.78
N ALA A 409 4.35 4.48 2.49
CA ALA A 409 5.50 3.69 2.90
C ALA A 409 6.09 4.24 4.22
N TYR A 410 7.20 3.63 4.65
CA TYR A 410 8.07 4.02 5.76
C TYR A 410 8.33 5.54 5.87
N GLY A 411 8.58 6.00 7.09
CA GLY A 411 8.92 7.39 7.38
C GLY A 411 8.76 7.77 8.86
N VAL A 412 8.94 9.05 9.14
CA VAL A 412 8.76 9.67 10.46
C VAL A 412 7.41 10.36 10.54
N TRP A 413 6.60 9.94 11.51
CA TRP A 413 5.33 10.53 11.88
C TRP A 413 5.49 11.26 13.21
N LYS A 414 5.08 12.52 13.30
CA LYS A 414 5.02 13.28 14.57
C LYS A 414 3.62 13.82 14.79
N VAL A 415 3.13 13.74 16.03
CA VAL A 415 1.81 14.23 16.45
C VAL A 415 1.99 15.00 17.75
N ARG A 416 1.52 16.26 17.79
CA ARG A 416 1.49 17.04 19.04
C ARG A 416 0.10 16.95 19.67
N ALA A 417 0.03 16.34 20.84
CA ALA A 417 -1.23 16.01 21.52
C ALA A 417 -1.19 16.26 23.04
N LYS A 418 -2.37 16.44 23.63
CA LYS A 418 -2.64 16.44 25.09
C LYS A 418 -3.96 15.73 25.36
N PHE A 419 -4.17 15.25 26.58
CA PHE A 419 -5.34 14.46 26.95
C PHE A 419 -5.98 14.93 28.24
N ASP A 420 -7.29 15.11 28.24
CA ASP A 420 -8.08 15.39 29.45
C ASP A 420 -8.02 14.23 30.43
N VAL A 421 -8.02 14.55 31.73
CA VAL A 421 -8.23 13.56 32.78
C VAL A 421 -9.65 12.98 32.72
N GLY A 422 -9.77 11.68 32.99
CA GLY A 422 -11.05 10.98 32.98
C GLY A 422 -10.89 9.47 32.87
N ALA A 423 -11.30 8.75 33.91
CA ALA A 423 -11.40 7.29 33.86
C ALA A 423 -12.47 6.85 32.85
N GLY A 424 -12.33 5.66 32.27
CA GLY A 424 -13.33 5.12 31.35
C GLY A 424 -13.12 5.43 29.87
N TYR A 425 -12.12 6.24 29.55
CA TYR A 425 -11.79 6.64 28.18
C TYR A 425 -10.29 6.56 28.00
N ALA A 426 -9.82 5.82 26.99
CA ALA A 426 -8.40 5.63 26.68
C ALA A 426 -8.06 6.22 25.31
N PRO A 427 -7.39 7.38 25.26
CA PRO A 427 -6.83 7.93 24.03
C PRO A 427 -5.75 7.01 23.44
N VAL A 428 -5.76 6.86 22.12
CA VAL A 428 -4.79 6.09 21.34
C VAL A 428 -4.39 6.86 20.09
N VAL A 429 -3.09 6.91 19.82
CA VAL A 429 -2.48 7.49 18.61
C VAL A 429 -1.47 6.52 18.04
N GLY A 430 -1.55 6.24 16.75
CA GLY A 430 -0.63 5.31 16.10
C GLY A 430 -0.79 5.22 14.61
N LEU A 431 -0.06 4.28 14.02
CA LEU A 431 -0.24 3.82 12.66
C LEU A 431 -1.00 2.49 12.68
N TYR A 432 -2.00 2.34 11.81
CA TYR A 432 -2.76 1.10 11.63
C TYR A 432 -2.59 0.60 10.19
N PRO A 433 -2.49 -0.71 9.96
CA PRO A 433 -2.25 -1.27 8.63
C PRO A 433 -3.49 -1.13 7.73
N ASP A 434 -3.26 -0.78 6.46
CA ASP A 434 -4.24 -0.85 5.39
C ASP A 434 -4.28 -2.27 4.78
N ALA A 435 -4.50 -3.25 5.64
CA ALA A 435 -4.49 -4.68 5.32
C ALA A 435 -5.34 -5.47 6.32
N GLU A 436 -5.95 -6.57 5.85
CA GLU A 436 -6.73 -7.46 6.70
C GLU A 436 -5.83 -8.18 7.74
N PRO A 437 -6.32 -8.39 8.98
CA PRO A 437 -5.59 -9.17 9.98
C PRO A 437 -5.26 -10.58 9.49
N GLY A 438 -3.97 -10.91 9.47
CA GLY A 438 -3.46 -12.19 8.96
C GLY A 438 -2.70 -12.09 7.64
N THR A 439 -2.70 -10.92 6.97
CA THR A 439 -1.77 -10.65 5.87
C THR A 439 -0.30 -10.77 6.36
N PRO A 440 0.63 -11.36 5.56
CA PRO A 440 2.05 -11.37 5.91
C PRO A 440 2.58 -9.94 6.11
N GLY A 441 3.38 -9.72 7.16
CA GLY A 441 3.86 -8.37 7.52
C GLY A 441 2.80 -7.45 8.13
N TRP A 442 1.60 -7.95 8.44
CA TRP A 442 0.57 -7.20 9.16
C TRP A 442 1.00 -6.85 10.59
N GLY A 443 0.79 -5.59 10.97
CA GLY A 443 0.90 -5.12 12.33
C GLY A 443 0.57 -3.63 12.47
N PHE A 444 0.34 -3.18 13.70
CA PHE A 444 0.05 -1.81 14.10
C PHE A 444 1.18 -1.24 14.98
N LEU A 445 1.37 0.08 14.93
CA LEU A 445 2.41 0.80 15.67
C LEU A 445 1.79 1.92 16.50
N THR A 446 1.78 1.78 17.83
CA THR A 446 1.15 2.74 18.74
C THR A 446 2.19 3.70 19.31
N MET A 447 2.05 4.99 18.99
CA MET A 447 2.86 6.07 19.56
C MET A 447 2.51 6.31 21.03
N ALA A 448 1.20 6.34 21.30
CA ALA A 448 0.64 6.67 22.59
C ALA A 448 -0.66 5.90 22.82
N ARG A 449 -0.76 5.26 23.98
CA ARG A 449 -2.00 4.71 24.55
C ARG A 449 -2.02 5.08 26.02
N LEU A 450 -3.15 5.62 26.52
CA LEU A 450 -3.28 6.06 27.91
C LEU A 450 -4.56 5.48 28.55
N ASP A 451 -4.48 4.25 29.08
CA ASP A 451 -5.62 3.60 29.73
C ASP A 451 -5.96 4.22 31.11
N GLY A 452 -4.97 4.83 31.76
CA GLY A 452 -5.12 5.50 33.06
C GLY A 452 -5.86 6.84 32.94
N GLY A 453 -6.89 7.03 33.76
CA GLY A 453 -7.68 8.26 33.79
C GLY A 453 -6.98 9.49 34.37
N ASP A 454 -5.82 9.31 35.00
CA ASP A 454 -4.96 10.38 35.51
C ASP A 454 -4.01 10.98 34.45
N ARG A 455 -3.95 10.35 33.26
CA ARG A 455 -3.04 10.69 32.15
C ARG A 455 -1.58 10.80 32.58
N ARG A 456 -1.17 9.90 33.49
CA ARG A 456 0.23 9.82 33.97
C ARG A 456 1.11 8.85 33.21
N THR A 457 0.55 7.81 32.59
CA THR A 457 1.34 6.75 31.94
C THR A 457 0.94 6.57 30.48
N VAL A 458 1.95 6.51 29.61
CA VAL A 458 1.79 6.18 28.18
C VAL A 458 2.43 4.82 27.86
N TYR A 459 1.74 4.04 27.04
CA TYR A 459 2.16 2.70 26.62
C TYR A 459 2.45 2.69 25.10
N PRO A 460 3.73 2.74 24.68
CA PRO A 460 4.10 2.46 23.29
C PRO A 460 3.97 0.95 23.03
N VAL A 461 3.34 0.57 21.92
CA VAL A 461 3.05 -0.84 21.59
C VAL A 461 3.29 -1.09 20.11
N ILE A 462 3.99 -2.18 19.80
CA ILE A 462 4.10 -2.73 18.45
C ILE A 462 3.39 -4.09 18.48
N GLY A 463 2.37 -4.29 17.65
CA GLY A 463 1.66 -5.56 17.58
C GLY A 463 1.51 -6.03 16.15
N GLY A 464 1.92 -7.26 15.84
CA GLY A 464 1.91 -7.81 14.49
C GLY A 464 2.55 -9.18 14.44
N GLY A 465 2.33 -9.92 13.36
CA GLY A 465 2.86 -11.28 13.20
C GLY A 465 2.51 -12.22 14.35
N ASP A 466 3.53 -12.83 14.97
CA ASP A 466 3.42 -13.82 16.04
C ASP A 466 3.58 -13.24 17.47
N ARG A 467 3.92 -11.95 17.61
CA ARG A 467 4.29 -11.36 18.91
C ARG A 467 3.94 -9.87 19.02
N THR A 468 3.23 -9.52 20.09
CA THR A 468 3.10 -8.12 20.54
C THR A 468 4.26 -7.74 21.45
N VAL A 469 4.87 -6.60 21.18
CA VAL A 469 5.92 -5.98 22.00
C VAL A 469 5.37 -4.72 22.64
N ASN A 470 5.19 -4.79 23.96
CA ASN A 470 4.93 -3.61 24.78
C ASN A 470 6.29 -2.97 25.10
N GLY A 471 6.46 -1.69 24.78
CA GLY A 471 7.60 -0.92 25.29
C GLY A 471 7.48 -0.64 26.78
N THR A 472 8.54 -0.11 27.37
CA THR A 472 8.52 0.32 28.77
C THR A 472 7.49 1.45 28.94
N PRO A 473 6.52 1.33 29.87
CA PRO A 473 5.57 2.41 30.12
C PRO A 473 6.31 3.65 30.63
N VAL A 474 5.98 4.82 30.08
CA VAL A 474 6.62 6.09 30.45
C VAL A 474 5.67 6.91 31.28
N THR A 475 6.14 7.36 32.45
CA THR A 475 5.39 8.23 33.36
C THR A 475 5.72 9.69 33.10
N GLY A 476 4.71 10.56 33.04
CA GLY A 476 4.87 11.99 32.79
C GLY A 476 3.65 12.83 33.17
N ASP A 477 3.48 13.95 32.50
CA ASP A 477 2.25 14.73 32.47
C ASP A 477 1.77 14.84 31.02
N PHE A 478 0.74 14.06 30.69
CA PHE A 478 0.14 14.04 29.36
C PHE A 478 -1.12 14.91 29.25
N THR A 479 -1.43 15.70 30.30
CA THR A 479 -2.42 16.80 30.23
C THR A 479 -1.82 18.06 29.60
N ALA A 480 -0.49 18.19 29.64
CA ALA A 480 0.28 19.15 28.86
C ALA A 480 0.48 18.70 27.41
N TRP A 481 0.78 19.65 26.52
CA TRP A 481 1.15 19.36 25.14
C TRP A 481 2.47 18.59 25.04
N ASN A 482 2.41 17.39 24.49
CA ASN A 482 3.56 16.51 24.24
C ASN A 482 3.66 16.18 22.74
N THR A 483 4.88 16.01 22.23
CA THR A 483 5.13 15.54 20.86
C THR A 483 5.42 14.05 20.90
N PHE A 484 4.53 13.25 20.31
CA PHE A 484 4.70 11.82 20.10
C PHE A 484 5.21 11.59 18.69
N ALA A 485 6.12 10.62 18.51
CA ALA A 485 6.64 10.30 17.19
C ALA A 485 6.85 8.79 17.01
N ILE A 486 6.65 8.31 15.78
CA ILE A 486 7.17 7.04 15.29
C ILE A 486 8.15 7.36 14.15
N GLU A 487 9.34 6.79 14.21
CA GLU A 487 10.12 6.52 13.00
C GLU A 487 9.92 5.04 12.64
N TRP A 488 9.33 4.78 11.48
CA TRP A 488 9.09 3.44 10.95
C TRP A 488 9.94 3.25 9.70
N ARG A 489 10.89 2.32 9.76
CA ARG A 489 11.81 1.90 8.69
C ARG A 489 11.62 0.39 8.43
N PRO A 490 12.12 -0.16 7.31
CA PRO A 490 12.00 -1.60 7.03
C PRO A 490 12.60 -2.49 8.12
N ASP A 491 13.72 -2.04 8.71
CA ASP A 491 14.55 -2.79 9.65
C ASP A 491 14.32 -2.40 11.12
N PHE A 492 13.72 -1.24 11.40
CA PHE A 492 13.42 -0.82 12.76
C PHE A 492 12.20 0.09 12.91
N VAL A 493 11.67 0.11 14.13
CA VAL A 493 10.77 1.17 14.61
C VAL A 493 11.38 1.81 15.84
N THR A 494 11.35 3.14 15.90
CA THR A 494 11.46 3.85 17.18
C THR A 494 10.16 4.59 17.50
N VAL A 495 9.83 4.65 18.79
CA VAL A 495 8.82 5.58 19.31
C VAL A 495 9.56 6.61 20.17
N SER A 496 9.26 7.89 19.97
CA SER A 496 9.83 9.00 20.75
C SER A 496 8.74 9.85 21.40
N LEU A 497 9.05 10.37 22.57
CA LEU A 497 8.26 11.35 23.33
C LEU A 497 9.13 12.58 23.58
N ASN A 498 8.68 13.75 23.12
CA ASN A 498 9.43 15.01 23.21
C ASN A 498 10.88 14.86 22.73
N ASP A 499 11.03 14.26 21.54
CA ASP A 499 12.30 13.91 20.88
C ASP A 499 13.24 12.97 21.67
N THR A 500 12.77 12.40 22.79
CA THR A 500 13.45 11.32 23.53
C THR A 500 12.93 9.96 23.09
N VAL A 501 13.81 9.06 22.62
CA VAL A 501 13.43 7.70 22.22
C VAL A 501 13.02 6.87 23.43
N ILE A 502 11.77 6.38 23.44
CA ILE A 502 11.18 5.57 24.51
C ILE A 502 10.95 4.10 24.13
N LEU A 503 10.97 3.78 22.83
CA LEU A 503 11.00 2.42 22.29
C LEU A 503 11.97 2.42 21.11
N ASP A 504 12.84 1.42 21.02
CA ASP A 504 13.72 1.17 19.87
C ASP A 504 13.78 -0.34 19.63
N THR A 505 13.23 -0.84 18.52
CA THR A 505 13.18 -2.29 18.26
C THR A 505 14.56 -2.91 18.13
N ARG A 506 15.59 -2.14 17.76
CA ARG A 506 16.99 -2.60 17.65
C ARG A 506 17.60 -2.91 19.02
N LYS A 507 16.98 -2.43 20.11
CA LYS A 507 17.42 -2.65 21.50
C LYS A 507 16.57 -3.68 22.25
N ALA A 508 15.58 -4.28 21.58
CA ALA A 508 14.68 -5.23 22.21
C ALA A 508 15.29 -6.63 22.37
N ALA A 509 14.80 -7.38 23.36
CA ALA A 509 15.24 -8.75 23.60
C ALA A 509 14.56 -9.75 22.62
N GLY A 510 15.30 -10.11 21.58
CA GLY A 510 14.88 -11.01 20.51
C GLY A 510 14.44 -10.28 19.25
N HIS A 511 14.17 -11.03 18.18
CA HIS A 511 13.68 -10.45 16.93
C HIS A 511 12.26 -9.88 17.11
N ILE A 512 12.02 -8.70 16.54
CA ILE A 512 10.70 -8.09 16.39
C ILE A 512 10.43 -8.02 14.90
N ALA A 513 9.37 -8.69 14.45
CA ALA A 513 8.88 -8.50 13.09
C ALA A 513 8.36 -7.06 12.95
N ILE A 514 9.01 -6.27 12.09
CA ILE A 514 8.56 -4.92 11.77
C ILE A 514 7.39 -5.05 10.78
N PRO A 515 6.27 -4.33 10.97
CA PRO A 515 5.19 -4.32 9.98
C PRO A 515 5.70 -3.79 8.64
N THR A 516 5.35 -4.47 7.55
CA THR A 516 5.80 -4.12 6.18
C THR A 516 4.65 -3.71 5.25
N VAL A 517 3.39 -3.99 5.65
CA VAL A 517 2.20 -3.52 4.93
C VAL A 517 2.06 -1.99 5.04
N PRO A 518 1.48 -1.29 4.04
CA PRO A 518 1.17 0.14 4.14
C PRO A 518 0.33 0.47 5.37
N MET A 519 0.56 1.65 5.97
CA MET A 519 -0.11 2.05 7.21
C MET A 519 -0.61 3.50 7.16
N PHE A 520 -1.80 3.75 7.69
CA PHE A 520 -2.36 5.09 7.89
C PHE A 520 -2.25 5.54 9.35
N LEU A 521 -2.17 6.84 9.58
CA LEU A 521 -2.25 7.41 10.93
C LEU A 521 -3.69 7.35 11.42
N TYR A 522 -3.89 6.93 12.67
CA TYR A 522 -5.18 6.99 13.35
C TYR A 522 -5.04 7.66 14.73
N ALA A 523 -6.14 8.27 15.15
CA ALA A 523 -6.30 8.87 16.46
C ALA A 523 -7.72 8.60 16.96
N GLN A 524 -7.87 8.04 18.16
CA GLN A 524 -9.15 7.59 18.67
C GLN A 524 -9.22 7.59 20.19
N ILE A 525 -10.43 7.54 20.73
CA ILE A 525 -10.68 7.24 22.14
C ILE A 525 -11.43 5.90 22.23
N ILE A 526 -10.89 4.94 22.98
CA ILE A 526 -11.59 3.69 23.33
C ILE A 526 -12.44 3.97 24.58
N ALA A 527 -13.74 3.68 24.52
CA ALA A 527 -14.67 3.85 25.63
C ALA A 527 -14.86 2.53 26.40
N GLY A 528 -14.53 2.54 27.68
CA GLY A 528 -14.57 1.36 28.53
C GLY A 528 -15.96 1.02 29.09
N PRO A 529 -16.10 -0.16 29.73
CA PRO A 529 -15.06 -1.15 29.94
C PRO A 529 -14.73 -1.91 28.64
N ASP A 530 -13.45 -1.97 28.29
CA ASP A 530 -12.95 -2.68 27.10
C ASP A 530 -11.47 -3.05 27.28
N GLY A 531 -11.16 -4.36 27.29
CA GLY A 531 -9.83 -4.86 27.60
C GLY A 531 -9.25 -4.29 28.91
N PRO A 532 -8.11 -3.58 28.89
CA PRO A 532 -7.53 -2.92 30.07
C PRO A 532 -8.15 -1.55 30.37
N VAL A 533 -9.02 -1.01 29.52
CA VAL A 533 -9.70 0.27 29.76
C VAL A 533 -10.79 0.03 30.82
N PRO A 534 -10.70 0.68 32.01
CA PRO A 534 -11.71 0.52 33.05
C PRO A 534 -13.06 1.09 32.59
N ALA A 535 -14.14 0.80 33.31
CA ALA A 535 -15.39 1.51 33.10
C ALA A 535 -15.29 2.99 33.55
N PRO A 536 -16.06 3.91 32.94
CA PRO A 536 -16.32 5.22 33.54
C PRO A 536 -16.85 5.08 34.97
N ASN A 537 -16.50 6.05 35.82
CA ASN A 537 -16.94 6.09 37.21
C ASN A 537 -17.57 7.46 37.54
N ARG A 538 -17.96 7.66 38.80
CA ARG A 538 -18.61 8.91 39.24
C ARG A 538 -17.74 10.16 39.04
N ASP A 539 -16.41 9.98 39.04
CA ASP A 539 -15.40 11.02 38.97
C ASP A 539 -14.92 11.26 37.51
N THR A 540 -15.38 10.43 36.55
CA THR A 540 -15.23 10.70 35.10
C THR A 540 -16.00 11.98 34.73
N PRO A 541 -15.41 12.96 34.03
CA PRO A 541 -16.13 14.13 33.53
C PRO A 541 -17.27 13.81 32.54
N ASP A 542 -18.14 14.78 32.25
CA ASP A 542 -19.18 14.61 31.21
C ASP A 542 -18.60 14.49 29.80
N GLN A 543 -17.43 15.11 29.59
CA GLN A 543 -16.66 15.08 28.36
C GLN A 543 -15.18 14.86 28.70
N VAL A 544 -14.52 13.93 28.01
CA VAL A 544 -13.08 13.68 28.07
C VAL A 544 -12.51 13.85 26.66
N THR A 545 -11.65 14.84 26.45
CA THR A 545 -11.14 15.21 25.14
C THR A 545 -9.69 14.77 24.96
N MET A 546 -9.39 14.21 23.79
CA MET A 546 -8.05 14.16 23.23
C MET A 546 -7.92 15.32 22.26
N HIS A 547 -6.87 16.13 22.43
CA HIS A 547 -6.60 17.28 21.59
C HIS A 547 -5.34 17.03 20.76
N VAL A 548 -5.37 17.42 19.49
CA VAL A 548 -4.24 17.39 18.56
C VAL A 548 -4.05 18.77 17.96
N ASP A 549 -2.87 19.33 18.13
CA ASP A 549 -2.46 20.64 17.63
C ASP A 549 -1.97 20.53 16.17
N TRP A 550 -1.09 19.58 15.89
CA TRP A 550 -0.66 19.29 14.53
C TRP A 550 -0.22 17.84 14.34
N VAL A 551 -0.19 17.44 13.07
CA VAL A 551 0.41 16.20 12.58
C VAL A 551 1.44 16.53 11.50
N ARG A 552 2.60 15.88 11.54
CA ARG A 552 3.68 16.05 10.57
C ARG A 552 4.19 14.70 10.10
N TYR A 553 4.54 14.65 8.81
CA TYR A 553 5.11 13.48 8.15
C TYR A 553 6.34 13.87 7.33
N SER A 554 7.34 12.99 7.34
CA SER A 554 8.46 12.98 6.40
C SER A 554 8.78 11.54 6.05
N SER A 555 8.86 11.20 4.76
CA SER A 555 9.37 9.92 4.27
C SER A 555 10.84 9.75 4.64
#